data_AF-W1I466-F1
#
_entry.id   AF-W1I466-F1
#
_cell.length_a   1.000
_cell.length_b   1.000
_cell.length_c   1.000
_cell.angle_alpha   90.00
_cell.angle_beta   90.00
_cell.angle_gamma   90.00
#
_symmetry.space_group_name_H-M   'P 1'
#
loop_
_entity.id
_entity.type
_entity.pdbx_description
1 polymer ?
#
loop_
_entity_poly.entity_id
_entity_poly.type
_entity_poly.pdbx_seq_one_letter_code
_entity_poly.pdbx_strand_id
1 'polypeptide(L)' 'MTEKQIVWYILLTEVKIDSDTQSVTSLSVAPLAVLPEFQRKGIGGRC' A
#
# COMPACT_ATOMS: atom_id res chain seq x y z
N MET A 1 27.00 -2.80 12.75
CA MET A 1 25.55 -2.96 12.95
C MET A 1 24.89 -2.64 11.62
N THR A 2 24.12 -3.55 11.04
CA THR A 2 23.51 -3.32 9.73
C THR A 2 22.14 -2.68 9.95
N GLU A 3 22.04 -1.37 9.70
CA GLU A 3 20.76 -0.68 9.78
C GLU A 3 19.85 -1.16 8.65
N LYS A 4 18.70 -1.74 9.01
CA LYS A 4 17.66 -2.08 8.05
C LYS A 4 16.86 -0.81 7.77
N GLN A 5 17.12 -0.19 6.62
CA GLN A 5 16.39 0.98 6.15
C GLN A 5 15.08 0.57 5.46
N ILE A 6 13.98 1.22 5.82
CA ILE A 6 12.71 1.11 5.10
C ILE A 6 12.83 1.93 3.81
N VAL A 7 12.77 1.26 2.65
CA VAL A 7 12.90 1.92 1.33
C VAL A 7 11.57 2.22 0.66
N TRP A 8 10.48 1.63 1.16
CA TRP A 8 9.11 1.88 0.71
C TRP A 8 8.08 1.47 1.77
N TYR A 9 6.88 2.03 1.69
CA TYR A 9 5.71 1.58 2.46
C TYR A 9 4.41 1.82 1.69
N ILE A 10 3.40 1.00 1.98
CA ILE A 10 2.00 1.19 1.57
C ILE A 10 1.14 1.19 2.83
N LEU A 11 0.21 2.13 2.93
CA LEU A 11 -0.75 2.19 4.02
C LEU A 11 -2.07 1.59 3.54
N LEU A 12 -2.57 0.60 4.27
CA LEU A 12 -3.86 -0.02 4.01
C LEU A 12 -4.81 0.33 5.15
N THR A 13 -6.02 0.73 4.82
CA THR A 13 -7.08 1.01 5.80
C THR A 13 -8.29 0.15 5.47
N GLU A 14 -8.81 -0.56 6.47
CA GLU A 14 -10.07 -1.30 6.30
C GLU A 14 -11.20 -0.31 6.02
N VAL A 15 -11.96 -0.58 4.97
CA VAL A 15 -13.13 0.19 4.58
C VAL A 15 -14.29 -0.75 4.30
N LYS A 16 -15.50 -0.27 4.53
CA LYS A 16 -16.72 -0.95 4.12
C LYS A 16 -17.31 -0.20 2.94
N ILE A 17 -17.56 -0.91 1.85
CA ILE A 17 -18.20 -0.38 0.66
C ILE A 17 -19.64 -0.88 0.69
N ASP A 18 -20.56 0.04 1.02
CA ASP A 18 -21.99 -0.22 1.04
C ASP A 18 -22.64 0.25 -0.27
N SER A 19 -23.46 -0.63 -0.86
CA SER A 19 -24.32 -0.39 -2.03
C SER A 19 -25.75 -0.83 -1.69
N ASP A 20 -26.73 -0.43 -2.51
CA ASP A 20 -28.16 -0.71 -2.26
C ASP A 20 -28.50 -2.19 -2.05
N THR A 21 -27.69 -3.10 -2.62
CA THR A 21 -27.94 -4.54 -2.60
C THR A 21 -26.88 -5.34 -1.81
N GLN A 22 -25.74 -4.74 -1.46
CA GLN A 22 -24.64 -5.46 -0.83
C GLN A 22 -23.68 -4.56 -0.05
N SER A 23 -23.01 -5.17 0.92
CA SER A 23 -21.92 -4.57 1.68
C SER A 23 -20.68 -5.43 1.55
N VAL A 24 -19.54 -4.83 1.24
CA VAL A 24 -18.25 -5.54 1.09
C VAL A 24 -17.19 -4.85 1.93
N THR A 25 -16.53 -5.62 2.80
CA THR A 25 -15.31 -5.16 3.48
C THR A 25 -14.13 -5.24 2.50
N SER A 26 -13.37 -4.15 2.40
CA SER A 26 -12.23 -4.01 1.50
C SER A 26 -11.07 -3.31 2.22
N LEU A 27 -9.89 -3.30 1.60
CA LEU A 27 -8.73 -2.54 2.04
C LEU A 27 -8.51 -1.38 1.07
N SER A 28 -8.69 -0.15 1.55
CA SER A 28 -8.35 1.04 0.79
C SER A 28 -6.86 1.30 0.86
N VAL A 29 -6.28 1.66 -0.29
CA VAL A 29 -4.87 2.04 -0.41
C VAL A 29 -4.74 3.54 -0.12
N ALA A 30 -4.06 3.87 0.97
CA ALA A 30 -3.63 5.22 1.33
C ALA A 30 -2.17 5.45 0.89
N PRO A 31 -1.52 6.61 1.16
CA PRO A 31 -0.37 7.06 0.37
C PRO A 31 0.76 6.03 0.31
N LEU A 32 1.24 5.80 -0.92
CA LEU A 32 2.42 5.00 -1.24
C LEU A 32 3.63 5.92 -1.28
N ALA A 33 4.71 5.56 -0.57
CA ALA A 33 5.98 6.26 -0.70
C ALA A 33 7.12 5.27 -0.97
N VAL A 34 8.01 5.66 -1.88
CA VAL A 34 9.21 4.92 -2.26
C VAL A 34 10.33 5.94 -2.37
N LEU A 35 11.50 5.61 -1.80
CA LEU A 35 12.69 6.43 -1.94
C LEU A 35 13.04 6.64 -3.44
N PRO A 36 13.45 7.84 -3.87
CA PRO A 36 13.69 8.16 -5.28
C PRO A 36 14.59 7.16 -6.02
N GLU A 37 15.61 6.65 -5.35
CA GLU A 37 16.60 5.71 -5.91
C GLU A 37 15.99 4.34 -6.26
N PHE A 38 14.80 4.05 -5.72
CA PHE A 38 14.11 2.76 -5.82
C PHE A 38 12.83 2.83 -6.68
N GLN A 39 12.47 4.01 -7.19
CA GLN A 39 11.32 4.19 -8.08
C GLN A 39 11.52 3.52 -9.45
N ARG A 40 10.41 3.25 -10.17
CA ARG A 40 10.37 2.64 -11.52
C ARG A 40 11.00 1.25 -11.66
N LYS A 41 11.36 0.60 -10.55
CA LYS A 41 11.93 -0.75 -10.49
C LYS A 41 10.88 -1.85 -10.25
N GLY A 42 9.59 -1.53 -10.41
CA GLY A 42 8.47 -2.45 -10.19
C GLY A 42 8.34 -2.97 -8.75
N ILE A 43 8.84 -2.22 -7.75
CA ILE A 43 8.93 -2.68 -6.35
C ILE A 43 7.54 -2.92 -5.74
N GLY A 44 6.55 -2.09 -6.10
CA GLY A 44 5.16 -2.28 -5.66
C GLY A 44 4.44 -3.46 -6.30
N GLY A 45 4.95 -4.03 -7.40
CA GLY A 45 4.30 -5.13 -8.13
C GLY A 45 4.63 -6.53 -7.61
N ARG A 46 5.45 -6.64 -6.55
CA ARG A 46 5.82 -7.90 -5.89
C ARG A 46 5.10 -8.13 -4.56
N CYS A 47 4.08 -7.32 -4.26
CA CYS A 47 3.24 -7.47 -3.08
C CYS A 47 2.30 -8.68 -3.24
#